data_AF-Q18DE2-F1
#
_entry.id   AF-Q18DE2-F1
#
_cell.length_a   1.000
_cell.length_b   1.000
_cell.length_c   1.000
_cell.angle_alpha   90.00
_cell.angle_beta   90.00
_cell.angle_gamma   90.00
#
_symmetry.space_group_name_H-M   'P 1'
#
loop_
_entity.id
_entity.type
_entity.pdbx_description
1 polymer ?
#
loop_
_entity_poly.entity_id
_entity_poly.type
_entity_poly.pdbx_seq_one_letter_code
_entity_poly.pdbx_strand_id
1 'polypeptide(L)'
;MANVSPIDGIKYGFNLLAYFVAVLGAGAVVSLIGWALRDTSSILGGLILLVGLLILFAGQAGVLYKVIADGVETGVLSAEDSTPDDSSTQIRQSPEPSETTSESDSR
;
A
#
# COMPACT_ATOMS: atom_id res chain seq x y z
N MET A 1 -11.48 -12.80 13.50
CA MET A 1 -11.79 -12.64 12.06
C MET A 1 -11.70 -11.15 11.78
N ALA A 2 -10.66 -10.70 11.08
CA ALA A 2 -10.55 -9.30 10.67
C ALA A 2 -11.76 -8.99 9.77
N ASN A 3 -12.59 -8.02 10.19
CA ASN A 3 -13.74 -7.59 9.40
C ASN A 3 -13.22 -6.78 8.21
N VAL A 4 -13.06 -7.44 7.07
CA VAL A 4 -12.65 -6.78 5.83
C VAL A 4 -13.80 -5.91 5.33
N SER A 5 -13.59 -4.60 5.31
CA SER A 5 -14.55 -3.62 4.84
C SER A 5 -14.63 -3.66 3.30
N PRO A 6 -15.76 -4.06 2.70
CA PRO A 6 -15.91 -4.14 1.24
C PRO A 6 -15.76 -2.76 0.57
N ILE A 7 -16.06 -1.70 1.32
CA ILE A 7 -15.94 -0.31 0.88
C ILE A 7 -14.49 0.05 0.57
N ASP A 8 -13.53 -0.46 1.34
CA ASP A 8 -12.12 -0.12 1.13
C ASP A 8 -11.54 -0.86 -0.09
N GLY A 9 -12.02 -2.08 -0.36
CA GLY A 9 -11.73 -2.79 -1.61
C GLY A 9 -12.24 -2.04 -2.85
N ILE A 10 -13.45 -1.47 -2.78
CA ILE A 10 -14.02 -0.69 -3.91
C ILE A 10 -13.22 0.60 -4.14
N LYS A 11 -12.88 1.35 -3.07
CA LYS A 11 -12.06 2.56 -3.19
C LYS A 11 -10.68 2.26 -3.79
N TYR A 12 -10.04 1.18 -3.34
CA TYR A 12 -8.77 0.73 -3.88
C TYR A 12 -8.89 0.38 -5.37
N GLY A 13 -9.92 -0.39 -5.75
CA GLY A 13 -10.17 -0.75 -7.14
C GLY A 13 -10.35 0.48 -8.06
N PHE A 14 -11.09 1.50 -7.61
CA PHE A 14 -11.24 2.75 -8.37
C PHE A 14 -9.93 3.53 -8.50
N ASN A 15 -9.12 3.58 -7.43
CA ASN A 15 -7.82 4.26 -7.47
C ASN A 15 -6.87 3.54 -8.45
N LEU A 16 -6.85 2.20 -8.40
CA LEU A 16 -6.07 1.38 -9.31
C LEU A 16 -6.54 1.54 -10.76
N LEU A 17 -7.86 1.58 -10.99
CA LEU A 17 -8.44 1.83 -12.31
C LEU A 17 -8.05 3.21 -12.84
N ALA A 18 -8.13 4.25 -12.01
CA ALA A 18 -7.71 5.60 -12.39
C ALA A 18 -6.22 5.64 -12.78
N TYR A 19 -5.36 4.98 -12.00
CA TYR A 19 -3.94 4.84 -12.32
C TYR A 19 -3.73 4.10 -13.65
N PHE A 20 -4.43 2.99 -13.85
CA PHE A 20 -4.37 2.20 -15.08
C PHE A 20 -4.80 3.02 -16.30
N VAL A 21 -5.91 3.75 -16.21
CA VAL A 21 -6.41 4.63 -17.27
C VAL A 21 -5.44 5.77 -17.55
N ALA A 22 -4.83 6.37 -16.51
CA ALA A 22 -3.86 7.44 -16.70
C ALA A 22 -2.62 6.96 -17.47
N VAL A 23 -2.04 5.83 -17.05
CA VAL A 23 -0.82 5.28 -17.66
C VAL A 23 -1.09 4.74 -19.06
N LEU A 24 -2.13 3.93 -19.24
CA LEU A 24 -2.48 3.41 -20.56
C LEU A 24 -3.01 4.51 -21.49
N GLY A 25 -3.78 5.45 -20.98
CA GLY A 25 -4.28 6.59 -21.75
C GLY A 25 -3.12 7.43 -22.28
N ALA A 26 -2.15 7.78 -21.43
CA ALA A 26 -0.96 8.50 -21.87
C ALA A 26 -0.15 7.71 -22.91
N GLY A 27 0.13 6.42 -22.66
CA GLY A 27 0.84 5.56 -23.61
C GLY A 27 0.10 5.42 -24.95
N ALA A 28 -1.23 5.31 -24.92
CA ALA A 28 -2.06 5.19 -26.11
C ALA A 28 -2.05 6.49 -26.93
N VAL A 29 -2.17 7.65 -26.27
CA VAL A 29 -2.09 8.95 -26.93
C VAL A 29 -0.72 9.12 -27.61
N VAL A 30 0.37 8.83 -26.91
CA VAL A 30 1.73 8.90 -27.49
C VAL A 30 1.86 7.94 -28.68
N SER A 31 1.34 6.72 -28.56
CA SER A 31 1.37 5.72 -29.64
C SER A 31 0.59 6.19 -30.87
N LEU A 32 -0.59 6.80 -30.67
CA LEU A 32 -1.43 7.35 -31.74
C LEU A 32 -0.75 8.53 -32.44
N ILE A 33 -0.09 9.41 -31.69
CA ILE A 33 0.69 10.52 -32.26
C ILE A 33 1.84 9.98 -33.12
N GLY A 34 2.57 8.97 -32.62
CA GLY A 34 3.63 8.33 -33.38
C GLY A 34 3.12 7.66 -34.66
N TRP A 35 1.98 7.00 -34.59
CA TRP A 35 1.31 6.41 -35.76
C TRP A 35 0.95 7.48 -36.80
N ALA A 36 0.30 8.57 -36.38
CA ALA A 36 -0.11 9.65 -37.27
C ALA A 36 1.08 10.36 -37.93
N LEU A 37 2.21 10.49 -37.22
CA LEU A 37 3.43 11.11 -37.75
C LEU A 37 4.19 10.23 -38.74
N ARG A 38 3.87 8.93 -38.82
CA ARG A 38 4.56 7.99 -39.72
C ARG A 38 4.46 8.41 -41.20
N ASP A 39 3.34 8.98 -41.60
CA ASP A 39 3.11 9.43 -42.98
C ASP A 39 3.96 10.67 -43.35
N THR A 40 4.35 11.47 -42.34
CA THR A 40 5.22 12.64 -42.55
C THR A 40 6.70 12.28 -42.42
N SER A 41 7.06 11.46 -41.44
CA SER A 41 8.42 10.99 -41.22
C SER A 41 8.39 9.60 -40.58
N SER A 42 8.67 8.57 -41.38
CA SER A 42 8.63 7.18 -40.93
C SER A 42 9.56 6.90 -39.74
N ILE A 43 10.74 7.54 -39.71
CA ILE A 43 11.72 7.34 -38.64
C ILE A 43 11.24 8.01 -37.35
N LEU A 44 10.82 9.27 -37.41
CA LEU A 44 10.39 10.01 -36.22
C LEU A 44 9.06 9.45 -35.67
N GLY A 45 8.08 9.20 -36.54
CA GLY A 45 6.83 8.56 -36.17
C GLY A 45 7.05 7.17 -35.59
N GLY A 46 7.94 6.37 -36.19
CA GLY A 46 8.33 5.06 -35.69
C GLY A 46 8.95 5.11 -34.29
N LEU A 47 9.85 6.05 -34.02
CA LEU A 47 10.46 6.24 -32.69
C LEU A 47 9.41 6.64 -31.64
N ILE A 48 8.54 7.59 -31.97
CA ILE A 48 7.48 8.04 -31.04
C ILE A 48 6.50 6.90 -30.76
N LEU A 49 6.13 6.13 -31.79
CA LEU A 49 5.26 4.96 -31.64
C LEU A 49 5.92 3.89 -30.77
N LEU A 50 7.22 3.61 -30.98
CA LEU A 50 7.97 2.66 -30.17
C LEU A 50 8.00 3.09 -28.69
N VAL A 51 8.23 4.38 -28.42
CA VAL A 51 8.18 4.94 -27.06
C VAL A 51 6.78 4.79 -26.46
N GLY A 52 5.72 5.07 -27.21
CA GLY A 52 4.35 4.86 -26.78
C GLY A 52 4.07 3.40 -26.40
N LEU A 53 4.50 2.45 -27.24
CA LEU A 53 4.38 1.01 -26.96
C LEU A 53 5.18 0.58 -25.72
N LEU A 54 6.39 1.11 -25.54
CA LEU A 54 7.21 0.87 -24.35
C LEU A 54 6.51 1.38 -23.08
N ILE A 55 5.89 2.57 -23.13
CA ILE A 55 5.10 3.10 -22.02
C ILE A 55 3.91 2.19 -21.71
N LEU A 56 3.20 1.71 -22.73
CA LEU A 56 2.07 0.79 -22.54
C LEU A 56 2.53 -0.53 -21.89
N PHE A 57 3.61 -1.12 -22.39
CA PHE A 57 4.16 -2.36 -21.86
C PHE A 57 4.66 -2.21 -20.42
N ALA A 58 5.48 -1.17 -20.16
CA ALA A 58 5.96 -0.86 -18.82
C ALA A 58 4.81 -0.50 -17.86
N GLY A 59 3.78 0.18 -18.37
CA GLY A 59 2.59 0.52 -17.61
C GLY A 59 1.82 -0.69 -17.12
N GLN A 60 1.61 -1.69 -17.98
CA GLN A 60 0.97 -2.95 -17.60
C GLN A 60 1.78 -3.70 -16.53
N ALA A 61 3.10 -3.80 -16.72
CA ALA A 61 3.99 -4.44 -15.75
C ALA A 61 4.01 -3.68 -14.41
N GLY A 62 4.03 -2.34 -14.44
CA GLY A 62 4.00 -1.50 -13.26
C GLY A 62 2.69 -1.59 -12.47
N VAL A 63 1.55 -1.71 -13.15
CA VAL A 63 0.26 -1.92 -12.49
C VAL A 63 0.24 -3.28 -11.80
N LEU A 64 0.71 -4.34 -12.47
CA LEU A 64 0.78 -5.68 -11.86
C LEU A 64 1.70 -5.68 -10.63
N TYR A 65 2.86 -5.04 -10.73
CA TYR A 65 3.77 -4.88 -9.61
C TYR A 65 3.10 -4.15 -8.45
N LYS A 66 2.41 -3.03 -8.72
CA LYS A 66 1.75 -2.24 -7.69
C LYS A 66 0.70 -3.05 -6.93
N VAL A 67 -0.12 -3.84 -7.62
CA VAL A 67 -1.11 -4.71 -6.98
C VAL A 67 -0.46 -5.71 -6.02
N ILE A 68 0.68 -6.28 -6.41
CA ILE A 68 1.42 -7.24 -5.57
C ILE A 68 2.01 -6.51 -4.36
N ALA A 69 2.64 -5.35 -4.56
CA ALA A 69 3.24 -4.57 -3.49
C ALA A 69 2.20 -4.15 -2.43
N ASP A 70 1.09 -3.58 -2.87
CA ASP A 70 0.00 -3.13 -2.00
C ASP A 70 -0.65 -4.32 -1.25
N GLY A 71 -0.73 -5.49 -1.90
CA GLY A 71 -1.19 -6.74 -1.28
C GLY A 71 -0.25 -7.28 -0.21
N VAL A 72 1.07 -7.22 -0.45
CA VAL A 72 2.09 -7.63 0.53
C VAL A 72 2.09 -6.70 1.73
N GLU A 73 2.05 -5.38 1.52
CA GLU A 73 2.00 -4.39 2.59
C GLU A 73 0.79 -4.59 3.50
N THR A 74 -0.41 -4.76 2.92
CA THR A 74 -1.63 -5.05 3.69
C THR A 74 -1.51 -6.35 4.49
N GLY A 75 -0.85 -7.37 3.93
CA GLY A 75 -0.61 -8.65 4.59
C GLY A 75 0.33 -8.55 5.78
N VAL A 76 1.42 -7.78 5.66
CA VAL A 76 2.38 -7.56 6.75
C VAL A 76 1.72 -6.80 7.91
N LEU A 77 1.01 -5.71 7.63
CA LEU A 77 0.32 -4.92 8.66
C LEU A 77 -0.71 -5.77 9.44
N SER A 78 -1.45 -6.63 8.73
CA SER A 78 -2.43 -7.53 9.36
C SER A 78 -1.78 -8.56 10.30
N ALA A 79 -0.53 -8.97 10.01
CA ALA A 79 0.20 -9.92 10.84
C ALA A 79 0.77 -9.25 12.10
N GLU A 80 1.25 -8.01 11.99
CA GLU A 80 1.76 -7.22 13.12
C GLU A 80 0.65 -6.92 14.15
N ASP A 81 -0.53 -6.48 13.69
CA ASP A 81 -1.69 -6.22 14.55
C ASP A 81 -2.22 -7.48 15.26
N SER A 82 -1.88 -8.68 14.77
CA SER A 82 -2.30 -9.95 15.36
C SER A 82 -1.40 -10.42 16.50
N THR A 83 -0.30 -9.72 16.79
CA THR A 83 0.58 -10.04 17.93
C THR A 83 -0.01 -9.42 19.20
N PRO A 84 -0.45 -10.22 20.20
CA PRO A 84 -1.00 -9.69 21.42
C PRO A 84 0.05 -8.86 22.15
N ASP A 85 -0.23 -7.58 22.33
CA ASP A 85 0.53 -6.68 23.20
C ASP A 85 0.45 -7.24 24.64
N ASP A 86 1.57 -7.73 25.17
CA ASP A 86 1.73 -8.19 26.55
C ASP A 86 1.78 -7.00 27.54
N SER A 87 0.96 -5.98 27.30
CA SER A 87 0.86 -4.78 28.13
C SER A 87 -0.08 -4.95 29.32
N SER A 88 -0.67 -6.14 29.50
CA SER A 88 -1.50 -6.46 30.68
C SER A 88 -0.71 -6.82 31.96
N THR A 89 0.62 -6.96 31.88
CA THR A 89 1.46 -7.27 33.05
C THR A 89 1.82 -6.04 33.91
N GLN A 90 1.38 -4.82 33.55
CA GLN A 90 1.71 -3.59 34.30
C GLN A 90 0.57 -3.02 35.17
N ILE A 91 -0.50 -3.78 35.43
CA ILE A 91 -1.56 -3.40 36.40
C ILE A 91 -1.73 -4.49 37.47
N ARG A 92 -0.65 -4.86 38.17
CA ARG A 92 -0.76 -5.77 39.33
C ARG A 92 0.33 -5.64 40.40
N GLN A 93 0.92 -4.46 40.55
CA GLN A 93 1.71 -4.12 41.74
C GLN A 93 1.17 -2.85 42.39
N SER A 94 0.00 -3.00 43.00
CA SER A 94 -0.33 -2.24 44.21
C SER A 94 -0.79 -3.26 45.25
N PRO A 95 0.04 -3.52 46.26
CA PRO A 95 -0.43 -3.67 47.62
C PRO A 95 0.31 -2.65 48.50
N GLU A 96 -0.41 -1.65 49.00
CA GLU A 96 -1.03 -1.63 50.34
C GLU A 96 -0.04 -1.29 51.48
N PRO A 97 -0.52 -0.60 52.53
CA PRO A 97 0.26 0.27 53.38
C PRO A 97 0.99 -0.53 54.47
N SER A 98 2.21 -0.11 54.77
CA SER A 98 3.01 -0.59 55.88
C SER A 98 2.27 -0.40 57.22
N GLU A 99 1.81 -1.51 57.81
CA GLU A 99 1.46 -1.60 59.23
C GLU A 99 2.66 -1.18 60.09
N THR A 100 2.54 -0.04 60.77
CA THR A 100 3.41 0.35 61.86
C THR A 100 3.06 -0.44 63.11
N THR A 101 3.72 -1.58 63.31
CA THR A 101 3.78 -2.28 64.59
C THR A 101 4.64 -1.44 65.56
N SER A 102 4.01 -0.58 66.35
CA SER A 102 4.63 0.01 67.54
C SER A 102 4.45 -0.94 68.71
N GLU A 103 5.42 -1.81 68.90
CA GLU A 103 5.63 -2.54 70.14
C GLU A 103 7.12 -2.45 70.49
N SER A 104 7.47 -1.54 71.40
CA SER A 104 8.77 -1.47 72.05
C SER A 104 8.59 -0.83 73.42
N ASP A 105 8.10 -1.67 74.32
CA ASP A 105 8.28 -1.60 75.76
C ASP A 105 9.78 -1.58 76.10
N SER A 106 10.26 -0.57 76.86
CA SER A 106 11.33 -0.70 77.88
C SER A 106 11.83 0.65 78.40
N ARG A 107 11.63 0.85 79.71
CA ARG A 107 12.26 1.78 80.68
C ARG A 107 11.50 3.05 81.06
#